data_AF-A0A7T1DRA3-F1
#
_entry.id   AF-A0A7T1DRA3-F1
#
_cell.length_a   1.000
_cell.length_b   1.000
_cell.length_c   1.000
_cell.angle_alpha   90.00
_cell.angle_beta   90.00
_cell.angle_gamma   90.00
#
_symmetry.space_group_name_H-M   'P 1'
#
loop_
_entity.id
_entity.type
_entity.pdbx_description
1 polymer ?
#
loop_
_entity_poly.entity_id
_entity_poly.type
_entity_poly.pdbx_seq_one_letter_code
_entity_poly.pdbx_strand_id
1 'polypeptide(L)'
;MGGTARRPCRTIAAFPLPEGPMPQTPAPLSPEDAAALYQALRAEGMADALTTLHIGGAHTRLLSGAADAPALLRTLDIGARVTATTCFAHQPPTEAEMEHAIMLVEDAVMPVRDLLAPGSTLYTADGGIRQIALAAGLPAQPELHLSLEAVEDTFNRLAALSLGRPATQDTLAQDNAFAATLLILRECLHHLGFDHIVVRSDAVV
;
A
#
# COMPACT_ATOMS: atom_id res chain seq x y z
N MET A 1 12.12 61.13 -41.22
CA MET A 1 13.32 60.29 -41.46
C MET A 1 13.33 59.20 -40.41
N GLY A 2 13.18 57.95 -40.83
CA GLY A 2 13.10 56.79 -39.95
C GLY A 2 11.94 55.87 -40.36
N GLY A 3 12.23 54.58 -40.57
CA GLY A 3 11.19 53.56 -40.71
C GLY A 3 11.35 52.56 -41.85
N THR A 4 12.42 51.78 -41.79
CA THR A 4 12.48 50.31 -41.98
C THR A 4 11.69 49.61 -43.12
N ALA A 5 12.46 48.81 -43.86
CA ALA A 5 12.11 48.01 -45.03
C ALA A 5 10.94 47.04 -44.87
N ARG A 6 10.07 47.00 -45.90
CA ARG A 6 9.15 45.88 -46.18
C ARG A 6 9.93 44.66 -46.67
N ARG A 7 9.68 43.50 -46.06
CA ARG A 7 9.94 42.18 -46.66
C ARG A 7 8.60 41.48 -46.87
N PRO A 8 8.38 40.85 -48.04
CA PRO A 8 7.50 39.69 -48.08
C PRO A 8 8.15 38.55 -48.87
N CYS A 9 8.24 37.37 -48.26
CA CYS A 9 8.10 36.12 -49.00
C CYS A 9 7.73 34.95 -48.08
N ARG A 10 6.51 34.46 -48.30
CA ARG A 10 6.04 33.06 -48.35
C ARG A 10 6.58 32.04 -47.33
N THR A 11 5.66 31.38 -46.62
CA THR A 11 5.09 30.06 -46.99
C THR A 11 4.20 29.55 -45.85
N ILE A 12 2.99 29.09 -46.20
CA ILE A 12 2.06 28.38 -45.31
C ILE A 12 2.38 26.88 -45.42
N ALA A 13 2.65 26.23 -44.29
CA ALA A 13 2.52 24.79 -44.00
C ALA A 13 2.98 24.58 -42.54
N ALA A 14 2.45 23.72 -41.69
CA ALA A 14 1.31 22.82 -41.67
C ALA A 14 0.95 22.64 -40.18
N PHE A 15 -0.32 22.47 -39.84
CA PHE A 15 -0.79 22.22 -38.47
C PHE A 15 -0.63 20.71 -38.17
N PRO A 16 0.17 20.28 -37.17
CA PRO A 16 0.09 18.91 -36.69
C PRO A 16 -1.05 18.77 -35.67
N LEU A 17 -1.77 17.65 -35.79
CA LEU A 17 -2.85 17.15 -34.94
C LEU A 17 -2.36 16.73 -33.52
N PRO A 18 -3.26 16.54 -32.54
CA PRO A 18 -2.93 16.59 -31.12
C PRO A 18 -2.11 15.39 -30.64
N GLU A 19 -1.27 15.66 -29.65
CA GLU A 19 -0.39 14.70 -29.01
C GLU A 19 -1.18 13.54 -28.39
N GLY A 20 -0.76 12.32 -28.69
CA GLY A 20 -1.22 11.12 -27.98
C GLY A 20 -0.86 11.18 -26.49
N PRO A 21 -1.40 10.26 -25.67
CA PRO A 21 -1.13 10.26 -24.24
C PRO A 21 0.37 10.19 -24.01
N MET A 22 0.89 11.19 -23.30
CA MET A 22 2.30 11.25 -22.92
C MET A 22 2.67 9.97 -22.17
N PRO A 23 3.83 9.36 -22.45
CA PRO A 23 4.33 8.28 -21.63
C PRO A 23 4.49 8.81 -20.20
N GLN A 24 3.68 8.27 -19.30
CA GLN A 24 3.79 8.50 -17.87
C GLN A 24 5.20 8.05 -17.48
N THR A 25 6.06 9.01 -17.17
CA THR A 25 7.42 8.69 -16.71
C THR A 25 7.26 7.83 -15.46
N PRO A 26 7.83 6.61 -15.41
CA PRO A 26 7.78 5.80 -14.21
C PRO A 26 8.34 6.65 -13.08
N ALA A 27 7.54 6.90 -12.04
CA ALA A 27 8.07 7.49 -10.82
C ALA A 27 9.27 6.65 -10.36
N PRO A 28 10.35 7.27 -9.85
CA PRO A 28 11.45 6.51 -9.28
C PRO A 28 10.88 5.54 -8.25
N LEU A 29 11.23 4.25 -8.39
CA LEU A 29 10.74 3.20 -7.51
C LEU A 29 11.22 3.52 -6.08
N SER A 30 10.27 3.88 -5.22
CA SER A 30 10.52 4.09 -3.79
C SER A 30 10.96 2.77 -3.16
N PRO A 31 11.83 2.76 -2.14
CA PRO A 31 12.13 1.54 -1.37
C PRO A 31 10.88 0.89 -0.75
N GLU A 32 9.82 1.69 -0.55
CA GLU A 32 8.52 1.23 -0.07
C GLU A 32 7.69 0.54 -1.17
N ASP A 33 8.07 0.67 -2.44
CA ASP A 33 7.34 0.02 -3.53
C ASP A 33 7.51 -1.50 -3.48
N ALA A 34 6.39 -2.21 -3.53
CA ALA A 34 6.33 -3.67 -3.55
C ALA A 34 7.27 -4.28 -4.62
N ALA A 35 7.41 -3.62 -5.78
CA ALA A 35 8.30 -4.07 -6.86
C ALA A 35 9.78 -3.97 -6.51
N ALA A 36 10.21 -2.85 -5.91
CA ALA A 36 11.61 -2.65 -5.51
C ALA A 36 12.02 -3.67 -4.45
N LEU A 37 11.18 -3.84 -3.42
CA LEU A 37 11.41 -4.81 -2.36
C LEU A 37 11.48 -6.24 -2.91
N TYR A 38 10.60 -6.61 -3.83
CA TYR A 38 10.59 -7.95 -4.41
C TYR A 38 11.91 -8.26 -5.14
N GLN A 39 12.43 -7.30 -5.91
CA GLN A 39 13.71 -7.48 -6.61
C GLN A 39 14.89 -7.61 -5.65
N ALA A 40 14.90 -6.82 -4.57
CA ALA A 40 15.93 -6.93 -3.52
C ALA A 40 15.90 -8.33 -2.86
N LEU A 41 14.72 -8.79 -2.44
CA LEU A 41 14.55 -10.12 -1.82
C LEU A 41 14.95 -11.26 -2.77
N ARG A 42 14.63 -11.14 -4.07
CA ARG A 42 15.06 -12.10 -5.09
C ARG A 42 16.58 -12.11 -5.27
N ALA A 43 17.22 -10.95 -5.27
CA ALA A 43 18.68 -10.85 -5.38
C ALA A 43 19.39 -11.43 -4.15
N GLU A 44 18.77 -11.35 -2.97
CA GLU A 44 19.25 -11.98 -1.73
C GLU A 44 19.02 -13.52 -1.70
N GLY A 45 18.31 -14.08 -2.67
CA GLY A 45 17.97 -15.51 -2.71
C GLY A 45 16.94 -15.91 -1.66
N MET A 46 16.10 -14.98 -1.22
CA MET A 46 15.07 -15.23 -0.21
C MET A 46 13.93 -16.05 -0.80
N ALA A 47 13.65 -17.22 -0.20
CA ALA A 47 12.53 -18.13 -0.46
C ALA A 47 12.26 -18.56 -1.92
N ASP A 48 11.68 -19.74 -2.08
CA ASP A 48 11.31 -20.23 -3.41
C ASP A 48 10.14 -19.42 -3.99
N ALA A 49 9.18 -19.04 -3.14
CA ALA A 49 8.03 -18.19 -3.48
C ALA A 49 7.97 -16.95 -2.57
N LEU A 50 7.73 -15.78 -3.19
CA LEU A 50 7.72 -14.49 -2.52
C LEU A 50 6.46 -13.70 -2.89
N THR A 51 5.90 -13.02 -1.91
CA THR A 51 4.91 -11.95 -2.11
C THR A 51 5.38 -10.69 -1.38
N THR A 52 5.30 -9.53 -2.02
CA THR A 52 5.49 -8.24 -1.36
C THR A 52 4.20 -7.44 -1.33
N LEU A 53 3.95 -6.71 -0.25
CA LEU A 53 2.80 -5.86 -0.03
C LEU A 53 3.23 -4.41 0.23
N HIS A 54 2.57 -3.46 -0.40
CA HIS A 54 2.67 -2.02 -0.11
C HIS A 54 1.27 -1.41 -0.04
N ILE A 55 0.97 -0.66 1.02
CA ILE A 55 -0.32 0.02 1.21
C ILE A 55 -0.10 1.51 1.00
N GLY A 56 -0.20 1.93 -0.26
CA GLY A 56 -0.08 3.34 -0.62
C GLY A 56 -1.31 4.15 -0.20
N GLY A 57 -1.23 5.47 -0.40
CA GLY A 57 -2.36 6.37 -0.08
C GLY A 57 -3.61 6.09 -0.90
N ALA A 58 -3.46 5.75 -2.18
CA ALA A 58 -4.58 5.51 -3.10
C ALA A 58 -4.77 4.04 -3.49
N HIS A 59 -3.69 3.27 -3.52
CA HIS A 59 -3.70 1.89 -4.00
C HIS A 59 -2.85 0.99 -3.11
N THR A 60 -3.25 -0.26 -3.05
CA THR A 60 -2.52 -1.35 -2.40
C THR A 60 -1.94 -2.22 -3.50
N ARG A 61 -0.65 -2.51 -3.41
CA ARG A 61 0.08 -3.27 -4.43
C ARG A 61 0.63 -4.55 -3.84
N LEU A 62 0.38 -5.64 -4.55
CA LEU A 62 0.91 -6.97 -4.25
C LEU A 62 1.73 -7.45 -5.44
N LEU A 63 3.00 -7.83 -5.24
CA LEU A 63 3.79 -8.48 -6.27
C LEU A 63 4.14 -9.88 -5.80
N SER A 64 3.69 -10.90 -6.52
CA SER A 64 3.84 -12.29 -6.12
C SER A 64 4.45 -13.14 -7.23
N GLY A 65 5.34 -14.07 -6.89
CA GLY A 65 5.93 -14.99 -7.85
C GLY A 65 6.70 -16.14 -7.19
N ALA A 66 7.04 -17.14 -8.00
CA ALA A 66 7.92 -18.26 -7.65
C ALA A 66 9.26 -18.15 -8.40
N ALA A 67 10.28 -18.88 -7.98
CA ALA A 67 11.63 -18.82 -8.56
C ALA A 67 11.65 -19.17 -10.06
N ASP A 68 10.74 -20.02 -10.51
CA ASP A 68 10.60 -20.54 -11.87
C ASP A 68 9.47 -19.88 -12.68
N ALA A 69 8.76 -18.90 -12.10
CA ALA A 69 7.61 -18.25 -12.72
C ALA A 69 7.72 -16.71 -12.69
N PRO A 70 7.18 -16.00 -13.71
CA PRO A 70 7.19 -14.55 -13.70
C PRO A 70 6.38 -14.00 -12.52
N ALA A 71 6.91 -12.95 -11.89
CA ALA A 71 6.20 -12.24 -10.84
C ALA A 71 5.02 -11.44 -11.43
N LEU A 72 3.89 -11.46 -10.74
CA LEU A 72 2.65 -10.81 -11.17
C LEU A 72 2.29 -9.70 -10.20
N LEU A 73 2.25 -8.47 -10.71
CA LEU A 73 1.79 -7.30 -9.97
C LEU A 73 0.26 -7.25 -9.96
N ARG A 74 -0.31 -6.98 -8.79
CA ARG A 74 -1.71 -6.69 -8.56
C ARG A 74 -1.82 -5.34 -7.89
N THR A 75 -2.73 -4.52 -8.39
CA THR A 75 -3.04 -3.21 -7.85
C THR A 75 -4.51 -3.20 -7.49
N LEU A 76 -4.81 -2.91 -6.23
CA LEU A 76 -6.17 -2.80 -5.71
C LEU A 76 -6.50 -1.33 -5.52
N ASP A 77 -7.73 -0.96 -5.84
CA ASP A 77 -8.25 0.42 -5.70
C ASP A 77 -8.68 0.73 -4.26
N ILE A 78 -7.85 0.28 -3.32
CA ILE A 78 -7.94 0.55 -1.89
C ILE A 78 -6.57 1.05 -1.42
N GLY A 79 -6.56 2.12 -0.64
CA GLY A 79 -5.32 2.67 -0.08
C GLY A 79 -5.65 3.44 1.18
N ALA A 80 -4.65 3.61 2.06
CA ALA A 80 -4.88 4.13 3.41
C ALA A 80 -5.64 5.47 3.41
N ARG A 81 -5.28 6.40 2.52
CA ARG A 81 -5.94 7.71 2.44
C ARG A 81 -7.33 7.60 1.82
N VAL A 82 -7.46 6.90 0.70
CA VAL A 82 -8.73 6.76 -0.02
C VAL A 82 -9.77 6.07 0.87
N THR A 83 -9.42 4.93 1.47
CA THR A 83 -10.31 4.21 2.39
C THR A 83 -10.70 5.07 3.58
N ALA A 84 -9.73 5.77 4.20
CA ALA A 84 -10.03 6.70 5.29
C ALA A 84 -11.01 7.81 4.88
N THR A 85 -10.79 8.46 3.74
CA THR A 85 -11.66 9.55 3.27
C THR A 85 -13.03 9.09 2.82
N THR A 86 -13.14 7.85 2.32
CA THR A 86 -14.42 7.29 1.84
C THR A 86 -15.27 6.79 2.99
N CYS A 87 -14.66 6.18 4.01
CA CYS A 87 -15.39 5.43 5.02
C CYS A 87 -15.46 6.13 6.38
N PHE A 88 -14.51 6.99 6.75
CA PHE A 88 -14.39 7.49 8.12
C PHE A 88 -14.68 8.99 8.20
N ALA A 89 -15.87 9.35 8.69
CA ALA A 89 -16.21 10.72 9.03
C ALA A 89 -15.80 11.09 10.48
N HIS A 90 -15.58 10.08 11.34
CA HIS A 90 -15.16 10.26 12.72
C HIS A 90 -13.71 9.84 12.95
N GLN A 91 -13.13 10.35 14.04
CA GLN A 91 -11.78 10.02 14.49
C GLN A 91 -11.78 9.82 16.02
N PRO A 92 -11.70 8.58 16.53
CA PRO A 92 -11.62 7.32 15.78
C PRO A 92 -12.90 7.02 14.99
N PRO A 93 -12.85 6.14 13.95
CA PRO A 93 -14.03 5.69 13.23
C PRO A 93 -15.05 5.04 14.17
N THR A 94 -16.33 5.20 13.91
CA THR A 94 -17.41 4.49 14.60
C THR A 94 -17.47 3.03 14.18
N GLU A 95 -18.16 2.18 14.96
CA GLU A 95 -18.38 0.77 14.63
C GLU A 95 -19.01 0.60 13.23
N ALA A 96 -20.06 1.37 12.93
CA ALA A 96 -20.74 1.29 11.63
C ALA A 96 -19.83 1.71 10.45
N GLU A 97 -18.97 2.71 10.66
CA GLU A 97 -17.98 3.11 9.65
C GLU A 97 -16.91 2.04 9.46
N MET A 98 -16.55 1.32 10.53
CA MET A 98 -15.61 0.21 10.46
C MET A 98 -16.18 -0.98 9.69
N GLU A 99 -17.38 -1.41 10.00
CA GLU A 99 -18.09 -2.49 9.28
C GLU A 99 -18.19 -2.17 7.78
N HIS A 100 -18.52 -0.91 7.43
CA HIS A 100 -18.57 -0.49 6.03
C HIS A 100 -17.20 -0.55 5.35
N ALA A 101 -16.13 -0.12 6.04
CA ALA A 101 -14.78 -0.21 5.50
C ALA A 101 -14.29 -1.65 5.34
N ILE A 102 -14.63 -2.54 6.28
CA ILE A 102 -14.32 -3.97 6.19
C ILE A 102 -14.93 -4.56 4.93
N MET A 103 -16.24 -4.37 4.72
CA MET A 103 -16.93 -4.88 3.53
C MET A 103 -16.26 -4.41 2.22
N LEU A 104 -15.94 -3.12 2.13
CA LEU A 104 -15.29 -2.55 0.93
C LEU A 104 -13.90 -3.15 0.69
N VAL A 105 -13.11 -3.31 1.74
CA VAL A 105 -11.74 -3.83 1.62
C VAL A 105 -11.75 -5.34 1.38
N GLU A 106 -12.62 -6.10 2.05
CA GLU A 106 -12.79 -7.54 1.85
C GLU A 106 -13.11 -7.85 0.39
N ASP A 107 -14.08 -7.16 -0.20
CA ASP A 107 -14.46 -7.31 -1.61
C ASP A 107 -13.28 -7.06 -2.57
N ALA A 108 -12.39 -6.12 -2.23
CA ALA A 108 -11.21 -5.81 -3.03
C ALA A 108 -10.07 -6.85 -2.86
N VAL A 109 -9.93 -7.44 -1.68
CA VAL A 109 -8.81 -8.33 -1.32
C VAL A 109 -9.10 -9.79 -1.68
N MET A 110 -10.30 -10.30 -1.41
CA MET A 110 -10.65 -11.72 -1.60
C MET A 110 -10.30 -12.28 -2.99
N PRO A 111 -10.57 -11.57 -4.12
CA PRO A 111 -10.29 -12.10 -5.46
C PRO A 111 -8.80 -12.31 -5.74
N VAL A 112 -7.92 -11.70 -4.94
CA VAL A 112 -6.47 -11.72 -5.18
C VAL A 112 -5.82 -13.03 -4.71
N ARG A 113 -6.44 -13.74 -3.76
CA ARG A 113 -5.88 -14.95 -3.15
C ARG A 113 -5.43 -15.99 -4.19
N ASP A 114 -6.29 -16.28 -5.15
CA ASP A 114 -6.02 -17.31 -6.19
C ASP A 114 -4.96 -16.87 -7.22
N LEU A 115 -4.51 -15.61 -7.14
CA LEU A 115 -3.51 -15.03 -8.05
C LEU A 115 -2.11 -14.99 -7.43
N LEU A 116 -1.96 -15.35 -6.15
CA LEU A 116 -0.68 -15.36 -5.46
C LEU A 116 0.05 -16.69 -5.66
N ALA A 117 1.39 -16.64 -5.65
CA ALA A 117 2.20 -17.84 -5.68
C ALA A 117 1.93 -18.70 -4.43
N PRO A 118 1.55 -19.98 -4.57
CA PRO A 118 1.27 -20.84 -3.43
C PRO A 118 2.47 -20.97 -2.48
N GLY A 119 2.22 -20.90 -1.18
CA GLY A 119 3.27 -21.04 -0.16
C GLY A 119 4.30 -19.92 -0.14
N SER A 120 4.01 -18.78 -0.77
CA SER A 120 4.92 -17.63 -0.71
C SER A 120 5.00 -17.05 0.70
N THR A 121 6.13 -16.43 1.03
CA THR A 121 6.28 -15.64 2.25
C THR A 121 5.95 -14.17 1.94
N LEU A 122 5.21 -13.51 2.85
CA LEU A 122 4.78 -12.12 2.69
C LEU A 122 5.78 -11.15 3.32
N TYR A 123 6.22 -10.17 2.54
CA TYR A 123 7.14 -9.12 2.97
C TYR A 123 6.59 -7.72 2.72
N THR A 124 7.05 -6.75 3.48
CA THR A 124 6.81 -5.33 3.23
C THR A 124 7.98 -4.46 3.70
N ALA A 125 8.12 -3.29 3.09
CA ALA A 125 8.98 -2.20 3.56
C ALA A 125 8.15 -0.94 3.86
N ASP A 126 6.83 -1.09 3.94
CA ASP A 126 5.88 0.00 4.11
C ASP A 126 6.00 0.63 5.51
N GLY A 127 6.22 1.94 5.55
CA GLY A 127 6.33 2.68 6.80
C GLY A 127 5.07 2.63 7.66
N GLY A 128 3.87 2.59 7.06
CA GLY A 128 2.59 2.49 7.76
C GLY A 128 2.41 1.13 8.44
N ILE A 129 2.72 0.04 7.73
CA ILE A 129 2.72 -1.31 8.32
C ILE A 129 3.77 -1.42 9.43
N ARG A 130 4.93 -0.78 9.26
CA ARG A 130 5.93 -0.72 10.33
C ARG A 130 5.42 0.01 11.57
N GLN A 131 4.66 1.10 11.44
CA GLN A 131 4.04 1.75 12.59
C GLN A 131 3.04 0.83 13.31
N ILE A 132 2.28 0.01 12.56
CA ILE A 132 1.39 -1.00 13.15
C ILE A 132 2.18 -2.04 13.94
N ALA A 133 3.30 -2.54 13.42
CA ALA A 133 4.15 -3.48 14.14
C ALA A 133 4.65 -2.91 15.47
N LEU A 134 5.08 -1.65 15.49
CA LEU A 134 5.49 -0.96 16.71
C LEU A 134 4.32 -0.76 17.68
N ALA A 135 3.14 -0.41 17.16
CA ALA A 135 1.92 -0.22 17.94
C ALA A 135 1.40 -1.53 18.56
N ALA A 136 1.68 -2.66 17.91
CA ALA A 136 1.46 -4.02 18.44
C ALA A 136 2.47 -4.41 19.53
N GLY A 137 3.45 -3.56 19.83
CA GLY A 137 4.43 -3.77 20.91
C GLY A 137 5.72 -4.46 20.47
N LEU A 138 5.94 -4.66 19.17
CA LEU A 138 7.21 -5.22 18.69
C LEU A 138 8.34 -4.21 18.89
N PRO A 139 9.51 -4.64 19.38
CA PRO A 139 10.66 -3.75 19.54
C PRO A 139 11.20 -3.34 18.18
N ALA A 140 11.52 -2.05 18.02
CA ALA A 140 12.06 -1.52 16.77
C ALA A 140 13.38 -2.21 16.39
N GLN A 141 13.36 -2.92 15.27
CA GLN A 141 14.47 -3.66 14.70
C GLN A 141 14.48 -3.51 13.18
N PRO A 142 15.59 -3.85 12.50
CA PRO A 142 15.66 -3.84 11.04
C PRO A 142 14.63 -4.77 10.40
N GLU A 143 14.37 -5.92 11.02
CA GLU A 143 13.33 -6.87 10.59
C GLU A 143 12.35 -7.12 11.73
N LEU A 144 11.05 -7.10 11.43
CA LEU A 144 9.97 -7.38 12.37
C LEU A 144 9.07 -8.48 11.80
N HIS A 145 8.66 -9.41 12.64
CA HIS A 145 7.73 -10.48 12.27
C HIS A 145 6.39 -10.19 12.90
N LEU A 146 5.48 -9.57 12.14
CA LEU A 146 4.16 -9.17 12.62
C LEU A 146 3.15 -10.27 12.29
N SER A 147 2.67 -10.98 13.32
CA SER A 147 1.66 -12.03 13.15
C SER A 147 0.26 -11.47 12.89
N LEU A 148 -0.59 -12.28 12.26
CA LEU A 148 -2.02 -11.99 12.13
C LEU A 148 -2.66 -11.77 13.51
N GLU A 149 -2.35 -12.60 14.50
CA GLU A 149 -2.85 -12.45 15.88
C GLU A 149 -2.51 -11.06 16.47
N ALA A 150 -1.27 -10.59 16.30
CA ALA A 150 -0.86 -9.27 16.79
C ALA A 150 -1.56 -8.13 16.05
N VAL A 151 -1.86 -8.30 14.75
CA VAL A 151 -2.67 -7.34 13.97
C VAL A 151 -4.11 -7.33 14.47
N GLU A 152 -4.71 -8.50 14.73
CA GLU A 152 -6.07 -8.62 15.26
C GLU A 152 -6.20 -8.02 16.65
N ASP A 153 -5.23 -8.24 17.55
CA ASP A 153 -5.20 -7.61 18.87
C ASP A 153 -5.09 -6.09 18.79
N THR A 154 -4.28 -5.59 17.85
CA THR A 154 -4.15 -4.15 17.58
C THR A 154 -5.46 -3.58 17.03
N PHE A 155 -6.16 -4.34 16.18
CA PHE A 155 -7.48 -3.98 15.66
C PHE A 155 -8.54 -3.97 16.75
N ASN A 156 -8.56 -4.96 17.65
CA ASN A 156 -9.48 -5.03 18.79
C ASN A 156 -9.32 -3.83 19.73
N ARG A 157 -8.09 -3.35 19.92
CA ARG A 157 -7.81 -2.10 20.66
C ARG A 157 -8.39 -0.87 19.95
N LEU A 158 -8.25 -0.77 18.63
CA LEU A 158 -8.88 0.29 17.84
C LEU A 158 -10.42 0.23 17.97
N ALA A 159 -11.02 -0.95 17.83
CA ALA A 159 -12.46 -1.14 17.98
C ALA A 159 -12.96 -0.74 19.39
N ALA A 160 -12.19 -1.02 20.44
CA ALA A 160 -12.51 -0.57 21.79
C ALA A 160 -12.55 0.97 21.92
N LEU A 161 -11.68 1.69 21.20
CA LEU A 161 -11.73 3.15 21.13
C LEU A 161 -12.99 3.65 20.40
N SER A 162 -13.40 2.98 19.33
CA SER A 162 -14.66 3.26 18.61
C SER A 162 -15.91 3.12 19.48
N LEU A 163 -15.86 2.25 20.50
CA LEU A 163 -16.92 2.05 21.50
C LEU A 163 -16.88 3.07 22.67
N GLY A 164 -16.02 4.09 22.59
CA GLY A 164 -15.96 5.18 23.58
C GLY A 164 -15.00 4.93 24.74
N ARG A 165 -14.07 3.98 24.62
CA ARG A 165 -12.97 3.85 25.59
C ARG A 165 -12.11 5.13 25.57
N PRO A 166 -11.70 5.68 26.74
CA PRO A 166 -10.91 6.91 26.77
C PRO A 166 -9.58 6.75 26.03
N ALA A 167 -9.30 7.68 25.11
CA ALA A 167 -8.06 7.76 24.34
C ALA A 167 -6.78 7.73 25.21
N THR A 168 -6.84 8.25 26.43
CA THR A 168 -5.71 8.29 27.37
C THR A 168 -5.27 6.93 27.90
N GLN A 169 -6.02 5.87 27.61
CA GLN A 169 -5.71 4.50 28.02
C GLN A 169 -5.07 3.66 26.92
N ASP A 170 -4.85 4.24 25.74
CA ASP A 170 -4.23 3.55 24.61
C ASP A 170 -3.22 4.45 23.89
N THR A 171 -2.14 3.87 23.38
CA THR A 171 -1.07 4.55 22.65
C THR A 171 -1.22 4.43 21.13
N LEU A 172 -2.31 3.83 20.64
CA LEU A 172 -2.57 3.73 19.20
C LEU A 172 -2.65 5.12 18.56
N ALA A 173 -2.06 5.24 17.37
CA ALA A 173 -2.26 6.41 16.53
C ALA A 173 -3.75 6.53 16.21
N GLN A 174 -4.35 7.66 16.58
CA GLN A 174 -5.78 7.86 16.41
C GLN A 174 -6.14 8.40 15.03
N ASP A 175 -5.19 8.49 14.09
CA ASP A 175 -5.48 9.02 12.77
C ASP A 175 -6.19 7.99 11.87
N ASN A 176 -7.06 8.50 10.99
CA ASN A 176 -7.88 7.65 10.14
C ASN A 176 -7.05 6.88 9.09
N ALA A 177 -5.86 7.37 8.73
CA ALA A 177 -4.98 6.66 7.81
C ALA A 177 -4.33 5.43 8.48
N PHE A 178 -3.97 5.51 9.76
CA PHE A 178 -3.54 4.39 10.58
C PHE A 178 -4.66 3.36 10.69
N ALA A 179 -5.88 3.78 11.03
CA ALA A 179 -7.04 2.89 11.10
C ALA A 179 -7.30 2.17 9.76
N ALA A 180 -7.24 2.90 8.64
CA ALA A 180 -7.40 2.32 7.31
C ALA A 180 -6.27 1.36 6.94
N THR A 181 -5.02 1.71 7.26
CA THR A 181 -3.85 0.84 7.00
C THR A 181 -3.97 -0.45 7.81
N LEU A 182 -4.36 -0.36 9.08
CA LEU A 182 -4.54 -1.50 9.98
C LEU A 182 -5.64 -2.43 9.47
N LEU A 183 -6.77 -1.87 9.06
CA LEU A 183 -7.87 -2.62 8.48
C LEU A 183 -7.45 -3.31 7.17
N ILE A 184 -6.83 -2.57 6.23
CA ILE A 184 -6.34 -3.14 4.96
C ILE A 184 -5.33 -4.27 5.22
N LEU A 185 -4.41 -4.09 6.16
CA LEU A 185 -3.43 -5.10 6.52
C LEU A 185 -4.11 -6.35 7.09
N ARG A 186 -5.07 -6.17 8.01
CA ARG A 186 -5.83 -7.27 8.60
C ARG A 186 -6.52 -8.10 7.53
N GLU A 187 -7.29 -7.45 6.64
CA GLU A 187 -8.00 -8.16 5.57
C GLU A 187 -7.04 -8.84 4.59
N CYS A 188 -5.91 -8.20 4.26
CA CYS A 188 -4.86 -8.81 3.45
C CYS A 188 -4.34 -10.10 4.10
N LEU A 189 -3.94 -10.07 5.37
CA LEU A 189 -3.41 -11.26 6.04
C LEU A 189 -4.47 -12.38 6.11
N HIS A 190 -5.67 -12.03 6.57
CA HIS A 190 -6.74 -12.99 6.80
C HIS A 190 -7.25 -13.63 5.49
N HIS A 191 -7.64 -12.83 4.50
CA HIS A 191 -8.25 -13.34 3.28
C HIS A 191 -7.26 -13.93 2.28
N LEU A 192 -6.00 -13.47 2.29
CA LEU A 192 -4.95 -14.05 1.43
C LEU A 192 -4.29 -15.27 2.07
N GLY A 193 -4.55 -15.54 3.36
CA GLY A 193 -4.09 -16.74 4.07
C GLY A 193 -2.64 -16.67 4.54
N PHE A 194 -2.20 -15.49 4.98
CA PHE A 194 -0.87 -15.30 5.59
C PHE A 194 -0.98 -15.19 7.11
N ASP A 195 -0.28 -16.06 7.82
CA ASP A 195 -0.26 -16.03 9.29
C ASP A 195 0.61 -14.90 9.86
N HIS A 196 1.48 -14.31 9.04
CA HIS A 196 2.35 -13.20 9.41
C HIS A 196 2.85 -12.43 8.18
N ILE A 197 3.40 -11.23 8.42
CA ILE A 197 4.16 -10.44 7.46
C ILE A 197 5.53 -10.09 8.04
N VAL A 198 6.56 -10.16 7.19
CA VAL A 198 7.91 -9.73 7.53
C VAL A 198 8.09 -8.27 7.09
N VAL A 199 8.29 -7.38 8.06
CA VAL A 199 8.52 -5.95 7.82
C VAL A 199 10.02 -5.69 7.81
N ARG A 200 10.55 -5.25 6.67
CA ARG A 200 11.94 -4.85 6.48
C ARG A 200 12.07 -3.34 6.58
N SER A 201 13.03 -2.88 7.37
CA SER A 201 13.38 -1.47 7.52
C SER A 201 14.51 -1.05 6.57
N ASP A 202 15.07 -2.01 5.84
CA ASP A 202 16.11 -1.78 4.84
C ASP A 202 15.47 -1.04 3.66
N ALA A 203 15.38 0.28 3.79
CA ALA A 203 15.69 1.11 2.64
C ALA A 203 17.07 0.64 2.19
N VAL A 204 17.11 -0.07 1.06
CA VAL A 204 18.34 -0.37 0.33
C VAL A 204 19.20 0.89 0.35
N VAL A 205 20.28 0.86 1.13
CA VAL A 205 21.34 1.88 1.12
C VAL A 205 22.31 1.52 0.01
#